data_AF-A0A6A6JZI4-F1
#
_entry.id   AF-A0A6A6JZI4-F1
#
_cell.length_a   1.000
_cell.length_b   1.000
_cell.length_c   1.000
_cell.angle_alpha   90.00
_cell.angle_beta   90.00
_cell.angle_gamma   90.00
#
_symmetry.space_group_name_H-M   'P 1'
#
loop_
_entity.id
_entity.type
_entity.pdbx_description
1 polymer ?
#
loop_
_entity_poly.entity_id
_entity_poly.type
_entity_poly.pdbx_seq_one_letter_code
_entity_poly.pdbx_strand_id
1 'polypeptide(L)'
;MKTKVEERFSEFFEKWMCQLHEYLQHLRRASEDYRAKTGCEREQELQASVSKVTQHYKDYYTIKWALAHEDVLAFFCPIWISPLENAYSWVTGWKPSAVLKLVNSIRINGRWRSCKVGGSSEEWGGSEASGGIGAGGTERSNGRTIEVMKAADYVRLRTLKGVLDVLSLLQCVEFLAGIGMLQILLRQWGKKTVCTIN
;
A
#
# COMPACT_ATOMS: atom_id res chain seq x y z
N MET A 1 -0.98 -23.59 -12.49
CA MET A 1 -1.03 -22.67 -13.66
C MET A 1 -1.40 -21.30 -13.14
N LYS A 2 -0.79 -20.22 -13.66
CA LYS A 2 -1.18 -18.85 -13.31
C LYS A 2 -2.50 -18.51 -14.01
N THR A 3 -3.38 -17.74 -13.37
CA THR A 3 -4.61 -17.26 -13.98
C THR A 3 -4.34 -16.01 -14.82
N LYS A 4 -5.22 -15.71 -15.79
CA LYS A 4 -5.09 -14.49 -16.61
C LYS A 4 -5.11 -13.21 -15.77
N VAL A 5 -5.87 -13.21 -14.67
CA VAL A 5 -5.94 -12.06 -13.74
C VAL A 5 -4.62 -11.89 -13.01
N GLU A 6 -4.03 -12.99 -12.54
CA GLU A 6 -2.72 -12.95 -11.88
C GLU A 6 -1.62 -12.40 -12.80
N GLU A 7 -1.58 -12.82 -14.06
CA GLU A 7 -0.61 -12.32 -15.04
C GLU A 7 -0.80 -10.82 -15.31
N ARG A 8 -2.03 -10.40 -15.65
CA ARG A 8 -2.36 -9.00 -15.93
C ARG A 8 -2.06 -8.09 -14.73
N PHE A 9 -2.46 -8.52 -13.53
CA PHE A 9 -2.22 -7.71 -12.33
C PHE A 9 -0.76 -7.70 -11.92
N SER A 10 -0.02 -8.81 -12.10
CA SER A 10 1.42 -8.84 -11.84
C SER A 10 2.19 -7.85 -12.72
N GLU A 11 1.88 -7.79 -14.01
CA GLU A 11 2.49 -6.82 -14.94
C GLU A 11 2.13 -5.38 -14.58
N PHE A 12 0.85 -5.14 -14.26
CA PHE A 12 0.39 -3.84 -13.77
C PHE A 12 1.14 -3.44 -12.50
N PHE A 13 1.26 -4.35 -11.53
CA PHE A 13 1.87 -4.07 -10.23
C PHE A 13 3.34 -3.70 -10.33
N GLU A 14 4.12 -4.40 -11.16
CA GLU A 14 5.53 -4.03 -11.38
C GLU A 14 5.67 -2.64 -12.02
N LYS A 15 4.84 -2.33 -13.03
CA LYS A 15 4.81 -0.99 -13.63
C LYS A 15 4.41 0.08 -12.61
N TRP A 16 3.39 -0.20 -11.81
CA TRP A 16 2.90 0.69 -10.76
C TRP A 16 3.96 0.96 -9.69
N MET A 17 4.74 -0.06 -9.30
CA MET A 17 5.86 0.08 -8.35
C MET A 17 6.99 0.95 -8.91
N CYS A 18 7.34 0.80 -10.19
CA CYS A 18 8.32 1.66 -10.85
C CYS A 18 7.86 3.12 -10.87
N GLN A 19 6.61 3.37 -11.27
CA GLN A 19 6.02 4.71 -11.27
C GLN A 19 5.95 5.33 -9.88
N LEU A 20 5.63 4.54 -8.85
CA LEU A 20 5.64 5.01 -7.46
C LEU A 20 7.04 5.51 -7.09
N HIS A 21 8.10 4.79 -7.46
CA HIS A 21 9.48 5.21 -7.19
C HIS A 21 9.80 6.57 -7.84
N GLU A 22 9.43 6.76 -9.11
CA GLU A 22 9.61 8.02 -9.83
C GLU A 22 8.83 9.17 -9.18
N TYR A 23 7.57 8.94 -8.80
CA TYR A 23 6.76 9.96 -8.14
C TYR A 23 7.30 10.34 -6.77
N LEU A 24 7.87 9.39 -6.02
CA LEU A 24 8.53 9.69 -4.75
C LEU A 24 9.82 10.50 -4.93
N GLN A 25 10.60 10.22 -5.98
CA GLN A 25 11.77 11.04 -6.30
C GLN A 25 11.37 12.48 -6.65
N HIS A 26 10.31 12.65 -7.44
CA HIS A 26 9.79 13.96 -7.79
C HIS A 26 9.23 14.70 -6.56
N LEU A 27 8.44 14.02 -5.72
CA LEU A 27 7.92 14.55 -4.47
C LEU A 27 9.04 15.05 -3.55
N ARG A 28 10.14 14.29 -3.44
CA ARG A 28 11.30 14.69 -2.64
C ARG A 28 11.97 15.94 -3.20
N ARG A 29 12.23 16.00 -4.51
CA ARG A 29 12.82 17.18 -5.16
C ARG A 29 11.97 18.44 -4.94
N ALA A 30 10.67 18.34 -5.21
CA ALA A 30 9.72 19.44 -4.97
C ALA A 30 9.75 19.91 -3.50
N SER A 31 9.92 18.98 -2.54
CA SER A 31 10.01 19.34 -1.12
C SER A 31 11.32 20.05 -0.75
N GLU A 32 12.44 19.65 -1.38
CA GLU A 32 13.75 20.26 -1.18
C GLU A 32 13.74 21.70 -1.75
N ASP A 33 13.15 21.88 -2.93
CA ASP A 33 12.99 23.19 -3.58
C ASP A 33 12.08 24.13 -2.76
N TYR A 34 10.98 23.61 -2.22
CA TYR A 34 10.09 24.36 -1.33
C TYR A 34 10.79 24.80 -0.04
N ARG A 35 11.67 23.96 0.55
CA ARG A 35 12.44 24.31 1.76
C ARG A 35 13.54 25.34 1.48
N ALA A 36 14.14 25.33 0.29
CA ALA A 36 15.21 26.25 -0.06
C ALA A 36 14.73 27.69 -0.21
N LYS A 37 13.48 27.90 -0.67
CA LYS A 37 12.91 29.22 -0.94
C LYS A 37 11.39 29.20 -0.77
N THR A 38 10.78 30.21 -0.15
CA THR A 38 9.32 30.34 -0.02
C THR A 38 8.68 31.13 -1.18
N GLY A 39 7.57 30.64 -1.75
CA GLY A 39 6.86 31.28 -2.87
C GLY A 39 5.62 30.49 -3.33
N CYS A 40 4.58 31.18 -3.81
CA CYS A 40 3.27 30.62 -4.17
C CYS A 40 3.35 29.51 -5.24
N GLU A 41 4.17 29.70 -6.28
CA GLU A 41 4.34 28.72 -7.36
C GLU A 41 4.91 27.38 -6.85
N ARG A 42 5.90 27.42 -5.95
CA ARG A 42 6.49 26.19 -5.38
C ARG A 42 5.55 25.47 -4.44
N GLU A 43 4.70 26.19 -3.72
CA GLU A 43 3.65 25.57 -2.90
C GLU A 43 2.65 24.80 -3.78
N GLN A 44 2.26 25.39 -4.92
CA GLN A 44 1.41 24.73 -5.91
C GLN A 44 2.08 23.50 -6.53
N GLU A 45 3.38 23.57 -6.86
CA GLU A 45 4.15 22.43 -7.37
C GLU A 45 4.24 21.28 -6.35
N LEU A 46 4.49 21.61 -5.07
CA LEU A 46 4.53 20.62 -4.00
C LEU A 46 3.16 19.98 -3.77
N GLN A 47 2.09 20.78 -3.79
CA GLN A 47 0.71 20.30 -3.69
C GLN A 47 0.31 19.42 -4.89
N ALA A 48 0.73 19.78 -6.10
CA ALA A 48 0.54 18.97 -7.29
C ALA A 48 1.27 17.61 -7.17
N SER A 49 2.48 17.60 -6.63
CA SER A 49 3.25 16.39 -6.38
C SER A 49 2.58 15.46 -5.36
N VAL A 50 2.10 16.01 -4.24
CA VAL A 50 1.32 15.26 -3.22
C VAL A 50 0.04 14.68 -3.83
N SER A 51 -0.66 15.49 -4.62
CA SER A 51 -1.89 15.07 -5.31
C SER A 51 -1.63 13.94 -6.29
N LYS A 52 -0.51 13.99 -7.04
CA LYS A 52 -0.11 12.97 -8.00
C LYS A 52 0.17 11.62 -7.34
N VAL A 53 0.92 11.60 -6.24
CA VAL A 53 1.17 10.37 -5.45
C VAL A 53 -0.13 9.82 -4.87
N THR A 54 -0.99 10.70 -4.35
CA THR A 54 -2.29 10.29 -3.79
C THR A 54 -3.19 9.69 -4.87
N GLN A 55 -3.20 10.27 -6.07
CA GLN A 55 -3.94 9.74 -7.21
C GLN A 55 -3.40 8.38 -7.66
N HIS A 56 -2.07 8.20 -7.69
CA HIS A 56 -1.43 6.92 -8.01
C HIS A 56 -1.90 5.78 -7.10
N TYR A 57 -2.08 6.05 -5.80
CA TYR A 57 -2.66 5.09 -4.86
C TYR A 57 -4.15 4.81 -5.12
N LYS A 58 -4.94 5.81 -5.54
CA LYS A 58 -6.35 5.59 -5.91
C LYS A 58 -6.46 4.71 -7.15
N ASP A 59 -5.65 4.98 -8.17
CA ASP A 59 -5.65 4.25 -9.44
C ASP A 59 -5.34 2.76 -9.25
N TYR A 60 -4.43 2.43 -8.31
CA TYR A 60 -4.17 1.06 -7.89
C TYR A 60 -5.46 0.31 -7.49
N TYR A 61 -6.29 0.92 -6.64
CA TYR A 61 -7.51 0.27 -6.17
C TYR A 61 -8.58 0.19 -7.25
N THR A 62 -8.66 1.18 -8.14
CA THR A 62 -9.56 1.13 -9.31
C THR A 62 -9.28 -0.11 -10.17
N ILE A 63 -8.00 -0.34 -10.51
CA ILE A 63 -7.59 -1.49 -11.33
C ILE A 63 -7.78 -2.81 -10.56
N LYS A 64 -7.39 -2.84 -9.28
CA LYS A 64 -7.59 -4.01 -8.40
C LYS A 64 -9.05 -4.42 -8.33
N TRP A 65 -9.96 -3.48 -8.11
CA TRP A 65 -11.39 -3.77 -7.99
C TRP A 65 -12.02 -4.22 -9.31
N ALA A 66 -11.56 -3.68 -10.44
CA ALA A 66 -12.03 -4.11 -11.76
C ALA A 66 -11.68 -5.59 -12.00
N LEU A 67 -10.43 -5.98 -11.73
CA LEU A 67 -9.94 -7.35 -11.95
C LEU A 67 -10.45 -8.35 -10.92
N ALA A 68 -10.79 -7.91 -9.70
CA ALA A 68 -11.36 -8.79 -8.68
C ALA A 68 -12.77 -9.28 -9.01
N HIS A 69 -13.50 -8.62 -9.91
CA HIS A 69 -14.75 -9.15 -10.44
C HIS A 69 -14.53 -10.35 -11.38
N GLU A 70 -13.36 -10.47 -11.98
CA GLU A 70 -12.98 -11.61 -12.83
C GLU A 70 -12.45 -12.78 -11.96
N ASP A 71 -11.54 -12.51 -11.02
CA ASP A 71 -10.96 -13.50 -10.11
C ASP A 71 -10.54 -12.82 -8.79
N VAL A 72 -11.40 -12.90 -7.78
CA VAL A 72 -11.12 -12.29 -6.47
C VAL A 72 -10.06 -13.09 -5.69
N LEU A 73 -9.98 -14.40 -5.89
CA LEU A 73 -9.11 -15.27 -5.09
C LEU A 73 -7.63 -15.02 -5.39
N ALA A 74 -7.31 -14.61 -6.62
CA ALA A 74 -5.97 -14.14 -7.01
C ALA A 74 -5.41 -13.05 -6.07
N PHE A 75 -6.27 -12.21 -5.47
CA PHE A 75 -5.83 -11.13 -4.58
C PHE A 75 -5.61 -11.56 -3.13
N PHE A 76 -6.15 -12.71 -2.72
CA PHE A 76 -5.95 -13.29 -1.39
C PHE A 76 -4.74 -14.23 -1.35
N CYS A 77 -4.37 -14.80 -2.49
CA CYS A 77 -3.16 -15.62 -2.67
C CYS A 77 -2.24 -15.04 -3.76
N PRO A 78 -1.78 -13.78 -3.61
CA PRO A 78 -1.08 -13.06 -4.68
C PRO A 78 0.29 -13.68 -4.99
N ILE A 79 0.53 -13.96 -6.28
CA ILE A 79 1.81 -14.49 -6.77
C ILE A 79 2.85 -13.41 -7.09
N TRP A 80 2.44 -12.14 -7.16
CA TRP A 80 3.27 -11.00 -7.59
C TRP A 80 3.94 -10.24 -6.44
N ILE A 81 3.66 -10.65 -5.20
CA ILE A 81 4.32 -10.14 -4.00
C ILE A 81 5.15 -11.25 -3.36
N SER A 82 6.28 -10.89 -2.75
CA SER A 82 7.10 -11.84 -2.01
C SER A 82 6.41 -12.30 -0.72
N PRO A 83 6.80 -13.46 -0.14
CA PRO A 83 6.32 -13.88 1.17
C PRO A 83 6.52 -12.81 2.26
N LEU A 84 7.62 -12.06 2.18
CA LEU A 84 7.89 -10.93 3.08
C LEU A 84 6.85 -9.81 2.89
N GLU A 85 6.58 -9.37 1.66
CA GLU A 85 5.53 -8.37 1.38
C GLU A 85 4.15 -8.87 1.84
N ASN A 86 3.86 -10.17 1.68
CA ASN A 86 2.59 -10.76 2.10
C ASN A 86 2.45 -10.81 3.63
N ALA A 87 3.53 -11.08 4.36
CA ALA A 87 3.52 -11.12 5.83
C ALA A 87 3.19 -9.75 6.47
N TYR A 88 3.47 -8.64 5.77
CA TYR A 88 3.10 -7.29 6.20
C TYR A 88 1.71 -6.84 5.71
N SER A 89 1.00 -7.70 4.97
CA SER A 89 -0.33 -7.42 4.45
C SER A 89 -1.42 -7.87 5.43
N TRP A 90 -2.54 -7.14 5.42
CA TRP A 90 -3.79 -7.46 6.11
C TRP A 90 -4.88 -7.59 5.05
N VAL A 91 -5.65 -8.67 5.01
CA VAL A 91 -6.59 -8.98 3.91
C VAL A 91 -5.87 -9.05 2.57
N THR A 92 -5.90 -8.01 1.74
CA THR A 92 -5.25 -7.96 0.42
C THR A 92 -4.44 -6.69 0.20
N GLY A 93 -3.90 -6.11 1.28
CA GLY A 93 -3.08 -4.89 1.22
C GLY A 93 -2.57 -4.43 2.58
N TRP A 94 -2.04 -3.22 2.70
CA TRP A 94 -1.44 -2.71 3.94
C TRP A 94 -2.45 -2.56 5.10
N LYS A 95 -1.96 -2.66 6.35
CA LYS A 95 -2.77 -2.53 7.56
C LYS A 95 -2.98 -1.04 7.92
N PRO A 96 -4.22 -0.53 8.03
CA PRO A 96 -4.50 0.88 8.34
C PRO A 96 -3.79 1.43 9.59
N SER A 97 -3.67 0.61 10.63
CA SER A 97 -2.99 0.99 11.87
C SER A 97 -1.49 1.27 11.69
N ALA A 98 -0.83 0.70 10.67
CA ALA A 98 0.59 0.96 10.40
C ALA A 98 0.82 2.41 9.97
N VAL A 99 -0.10 2.96 9.16
CA VAL A 99 -0.11 4.38 8.77
C VAL A 99 -0.31 5.28 9.99
N LEU A 100 -1.23 4.95 10.89
CA LEU A 100 -1.46 5.77 12.09
C LEU A 100 -0.25 5.78 13.02
N LYS A 101 0.45 4.64 13.17
CA LYS A 101 1.74 4.57 13.89
C LYS A 101 2.79 5.48 13.24
N LEU A 102 2.84 5.54 11.90
CA LEU A 102 3.74 6.42 11.18
C LEU A 102 3.44 7.91 11.42
N VAL A 103 2.17 8.30 11.37
CA VAL A 103 1.74 9.68 11.65
C VAL A 103 2.12 10.11 13.05
N ASN A 104 1.90 9.26 14.06
CA ASN A 104 2.34 9.52 15.42
C ASN A 104 3.86 9.72 15.49
N SER A 105 4.62 8.95 14.73
CA SER A 105 6.08 9.06 14.68
C SER A 105 6.54 10.38 14.04
N ILE A 106 5.89 10.81 12.95
CA ILE A 106 6.15 12.09 12.28
C ILE A 106 5.81 13.26 13.21
N ARG A 107 4.65 13.18 13.89
CA ARG A 107 4.16 14.23 14.79
C ARG A 107 5.01 14.37 16.05
N ILE A 108 5.49 13.26 16.62
CA ILE A 108 6.23 13.27 17.88
C ILE A 108 7.73 13.60 17.67
N ASN A 109 8.34 13.15 16.57
CA ASN A 109 9.80 13.23 16.44
C ASN A 109 10.33 14.35 15.53
N GLY A 110 9.49 15.07 14.77
CA GLY A 110 9.86 16.25 13.97
C GLY A 110 11.00 16.08 12.93
N ARG A 111 11.59 14.89 12.84
CA ARG A 111 12.71 14.52 11.98
C ARG A 111 12.88 13.02 12.07
N TRP A 112 12.76 12.32 10.95
CA TRP A 112 13.02 10.89 10.87
C TRP A 112 14.44 10.58 11.39
N ARG A 113 14.54 9.97 12.58
CA ARG A 113 15.67 9.12 12.93
C ARG A 113 15.25 7.68 12.65
N SER A 114 16.08 6.98 11.90
CA SER A 114 15.96 5.56 11.61
C SER A 114 15.69 4.77 12.90
N CYS A 115 14.45 4.32 13.09
CA CYS A 115 14.10 3.46 14.21
C CYS A 115 14.54 2.03 13.85
N LYS A 116 15.53 1.52 14.61
CA LYS A 116 15.84 0.10 14.70
C LYS A 116 14.55 -0.68 14.95
N VAL A 117 14.32 -1.71 14.14
CA VAL A 117 13.24 -2.68 14.31
C VAL A 117 13.47 -3.42 15.63
N GLY A 118 12.77 -2.98 16.68
CA GLY A 118 12.55 -3.75 17.90
C GLY A 118 11.25 -4.53 17.72
N GLY A 119 11.37 -5.86 17.64
CA GLY A 119 10.23 -6.76 17.56
C GLY A 119 9.34 -6.65 18.80
N SER A 120 8.04 -6.58 18.59
CA SER A 120 7.06 -6.87 19.61
C SER A 120 6.03 -7.80 18.98
N SER A 121 6.04 -9.03 19.49
CA SER A 121 5.13 -10.12 19.17
C SER A 121 3.71 -9.73 19.60
N GLU A 122 2.75 -9.81 18.67
CA GLU A 122 1.33 -9.78 19.00
C GLU A 122 0.69 -11.02 18.36
N GLU A 123 0.59 -12.06 19.19
CA GLU A 123 -0.16 -13.28 18.98
C GLU A 123 -1.66 -12.97 19.05
N TRP A 124 -2.42 -13.40 18.03
CA TRP A 124 -3.87 -13.58 18.14
C TRP A 124 -4.27 -14.84 17.39
N GLY A 125 -4.68 -15.85 18.16
CA GLY A 125 -5.38 -17.02 17.68
C GLY A 125 -6.79 -16.68 17.17
N GLY A 126 -7.23 -17.43 16.17
CA GLY A 126 -8.58 -17.39 15.64
C GLY A 126 -9.00 -18.78 15.22
N SER A 127 -10.03 -19.31 15.88
CA SER A 127 -10.57 -20.66 15.76
C SER A 127 -11.05 -21.02 14.35
N GLU A 128 -10.88 -22.30 14.03
CA GLU A 128 -11.40 -22.98 12.85
C GLU A 128 -12.93 -23.05 12.88
N ALA A 129 -13.57 -22.66 11.79
CA ALA A 129 -14.96 -23.01 11.50
C ALA A 129 -14.99 -23.90 10.26
N SER A 130 -15.14 -25.20 10.49
CA SER A 130 -15.49 -26.18 9.46
C SER A 130 -16.93 -25.95 8.98
N GLY A 131 -17.15 -25.97 7.67
CA GLY A 131 -18.49 -25.84 7.10
C GLY A 131 -18.59 -26.19 5.62
N GLY A 132 -18.88 -27.47 5.34
CA GLY A 132 -19.81 -27.96 4.32
C GLY A 132 -19.64 -27.55 2.85
N ILE A 133 -19.22 -28.52 2.03
CA ILE A 133 -19.20 -28.46 0.55
C ILE A 133 -20.62 -28.51 -0.01
N GLY A 134 -21.00 -27.49 -0.79
CA GLY A 134 -22.18 -27.48 -1.65
C GLY A 134 -21.83 -26.93 -3.04
N ALA A 135 -21.84 -27.82 -4.04
CA ALA A 135 -21.51 -27.54 -5.43
C ALA A 135 -22.63 -26.75 -6.13
N GLY A 136 -22.72 -25.47 -5.80
CA GLY A 136 -23.62 -24.47 -6.43
C GLY A 136 -23.41 -23.05 -5.91
N GLY A 137 -22.41 -22.83 -5.04
CA GLY A 137 -22.23 -21.59 -4.26
C GLY A 137 -21.09 -20.67 -4.69
N THR A 138 -20.31 -21.02 -5.71
CA THR A 138 -19.02 -20.37 -6.02
C THR A 138 -19.16 -18.90 -6.45
N GLU A 139 -20.19 -18.56 -7.21
CA GLU A 139 -20.44 -17.16 -7.62
C GLU A 139 -20.92 -16.30 -6.44
N ARG A 140 -21.79 -16.87 -5.58
CA ARG A 140 -22.32 -16.16 -4.40
C ARG A 140 -21.28 -16.05 -3.27
N SER A 141 -20.32 -16.97 -3.18
CA SER A 141 -19.17 -16.86 -2.28
C SER A 141 -18.18 -15.81 -2.77
N ASN A 142 -17.87 -15.80 -4.07
CA ASN A 142 -16.95 -14.83 -4.64
C ASN A 142 -17.47 -13.40 -4.50
N GLY A 143 -18.78 -13.17 -4.67
CA GLY A 143 -19.41 -11.88 -4.40
C GLY A 143 -19.18 -11.38 -2.98
N ARG A 144 -19.35 -12.22 -1.96
CA ARG A 144 -19.07 -11.84 -0.55
C ARG A 144 -17.59 -11.51 -0.32
N THR A 145 -16.69 -12.29 -0.93
CA THR A 145 -15.25 -12.05 -0.85
C THR A 145 -14.85 -10.71 -1.49
N ILE A 146 -15.46 -10.35 -2.62
CA ILE A 146 -15.27 -9.05 -3.28
C ILE A 146 -15.69 -7.90 -2.35
N GLU A 147 -16.84 -8.02 -1.68
CA GLU A 147 -17.32 -6.98 -0.76
C GLU A 147 -16.39 -6.80 0.45
N VAL A 148 -15.90 -7.90 1.04
CA VAL A 148 -14.90 -7.84 2.13
C VAL A 148 -13.63 -7.14 1.66
N MET A 149 -13.15 -7.46 0.46
CA MET A 149 -11.96 -6.85 -0.12
C MET A 149 -12.15 -5.35 -0.34
N LYS A 150 -13.26 -4.94 -0.97
CA LYS A 150 -13.60 -3.53 -1.23
C LYS A 150 -13.79 -2.74 0.05
N ALA A 151 -14.45 -3.31 1.06
CA ALA A 151 -14.62 -2.68 2.36
C ALA A 151 -13.25 -2.41 3.02
N ALA A 152 -12.34 -3.38 3.00
CA ALA A 152 -10.98 -3.21 3.52
C ALA A 152 -10.20 -2.13 2.74
N ASP A 153 -10.29 -2.14 1.41
CA ASP A 153 -9.63 -1.14 0.55
C ASP A 153 -10.22 0.28 0.75
N TYR A 154 -11.53 0.38 0.97
CA TYR A 154 -12.17 1.65 1.30
C TYR A 154 -11.68 2.20 2.64
N VAL A 155 -11.51 1.35 3.66
CA VAL A 155 -10.89 1.76 4.94
C VAL A 155 -9.47 2.29 4.72
N ARG A 156 -8.65 1.63 3.89
CA ARG A 156 -7.30 2.08 3.52
C ARG A 156 -7.32 3.47 2.89
N LEU A 157 -8.16 3.67 1.86
CA LEU A 157 -8.30 4.95 1.16
C LEU A 157 -8.81 6.06 2.07
N ARG A 158 -9.80 5.77 2.91
CA ARG A 158 -10.36 6.73 3.87
C ARG A 158 -9.36 7.11 4.96
N THR A 159 -8.57 6.14 5.42
CA THR A 159 -7.47 6.39 6.37
C THR A 159 -6.41 7.29 5.73
N LEU A 160 -5.96 6.97 4.50
CA LEU A 160 -4.99 7.76 3.77
C LEU A 160 -5.48 9.21 3.58
N LYS A 161 -6.71 9.37 3.08
CA LYS A 161 -7.33 10.70 2.92
C LYS A 161 -7.41 11.45 4.25
N GLY A 162 -7.95 10.82 5.29
CA GLY A 162 -8.11 11.46 6.60
C GLY A 162 -6.78 11.88 7.23
N VAL A 163 -5.71 11.11 7.03
CA VAL A 163 -4.37 11.51 7.44
C VAL A 163 -3.90 12.73 6.66
N LEU A 164 -4.00 12.72 5.33
CA LEU A 164 -3.56 13.84 4.48
C LEU A 164 -4.34 15.14 4.74
N ASP A 165 -5.62 15.04 5.12
CA ASP A 165 -6.47 16.21 5.43
C ASP A 165 -6.07 16.91 6.74
N VAL A 166 -5.39 16.20 7.67
CA VAL A 166 -4.99 16.74 8.99
C VAL A 166 -3.54 17.20 9.01
N LEU A 167 -2.70 16.67 8.12
CA LEU A 167 -1.28 16.99 8.06
C LEU A 167 -1.02 18.29 7.28
N SER A 168 0.05 19.01 7.65
CA SER A 168 0.55 20.11 6.83
C SER A 168 1.15 19.60 5.52
N LEU A 169 1.29 20.46 4.51
CA LEU A 169 1.80 20.04 3.19
C LEU A 169 3.17 19.36 3.26
N LEU A 170 4.10 19.86 4.09
CA LEU A 170 5.39 19.23 4.31
C LEU A 170 5.28 17.89 5.04
N GLN A 171 4.36 17.76 6.00
CA GLN A 171 4.11 16.50 6.70
C GLN A 171 3.49 15.46 5.76
N CYS A 172 2.61 15.87 4.84
CA CYS A 172 2.09 15.01 3.79
C CYS A 172 3.21 14.43 2.93
N VAL A 173 4.21 15.25 2.56
CA VAL A 173 5.38 14.79 1.81
C VAL A 173 6.16 13.75 2.60
N GLU A 174 6.50 14.04 3.85
CA GLU A 174 7.25 13.11 4.72
C GLU A 174 6.49 11.80 4.95
N PHE A 175 5.18 11.89 5.11
CA PHE A 175 4.30 10.75 5.29
C PHE A 175 4.23 9.87 4.03
N LEU A 176 3.94 10.47 2.87
CA LEU A 176 3.85 9.76 1.58
C LEU A 176 5.19 9.15 1.17
N ALA A 177 6.28 9.89 1.34
CA ALA A 177 7.63 9.37 1.13
C ALA A 177 7.94 8.19 2.07
N GLY A 178 7.55 8.29 3.35
CA GLY A 178 7.74 7.23 4.33
C GLY A 178 7.02 5.93 3.95
N ILE A 179 5.71 5.99 3.66
CA ILE A 179 4.94 4.79 3.32
C ILE A 179 5.38 4.16 2.01
N GLY A 180 5.64 4.97 0.97
CA GLY A 180 6.00 4.43 -0.33
C GLY A 180 7.45 3.92 -0.35
N MET A 181 8.37 4.55 0.39
CA MET A 181 9.73 4.04 0.56
C MET A 181 9.72 2.70 1.31
N LEU A 182 8.92 2.57 2.38
CA LEU A 182 8.76 1.29 3.08
C LEU A 182 8.27 0.19 2.14
N GLN A 183 7.28 0.48 1.29
CA GLN A 183 6.75 -0.47 0.31
C GLN A 183 7.83 -0.89 -0.71
N ILE A 184 8.64 0.04 -1.20
CA ILE A 184 9.74 -0.24 -2.13
C ILE A 184 10.83 -1.08 -1.45
N LEU A 185 11.19 -0.77 -0.21
CA LEU A 185 12.21 -1.52 0.56
C LEU A 185 11.76 -2.95 0.85
N LEU A 186 10.50 -3.16 1.24
CA LEU A 186 9.94 -4.51 1.43
C LEU A 186 10.07 -5.34 0.15
N ARG A 187 9.76 -4.75 -1.02
CA ARG A 187 9.92 -5.42 -2.32
C ARG A 187 11.37 -5.76 -2.64
N GLN A 188 12.30 -4.83 -2.40
CA GLN A 188 13.73 -5.07 -2.62
C GLN A 188 14.27 -6.17 -1.70
N TRP A 189 13.87 -6.18 -0.43
CA TRP A 189 14.28 -7.19 0.54
C TRP A 189 13.69 -8.56 0.18
N GLY A 190 12.43 -8.61 -0.23
CA GLY A 190 11.79 -9.84 -0.70
C GLY A 190 12.50 -10.44 -1.91
N LYS A 191 12.87 -9.62 -2.91
CA LYS A 191 13.65 -10.08 -4.08
C LYS A 191 15.03 -10.61 -3.69
N LYS A 192 15.72 -9.97 -2.74
CA LYS A 192 17.05 -10.41 -2.27
C LYS A 192 16.99 -11.74 -1.51
N THR A 193 15.99 -11.93 -0.64
CA THR A 193 15.87 -13.16 0.17
C THR A 193 15.59 -14.40 -0.69
N VAL A 194 14.81 -14.26 -1.76
CA VAL A 194 14.56 -15.37 -2.69
C VAL A 194 15.83 -15.79 -3.44
N CYS A 195 16.71 -14.84 -3.80
CA CYS A 195 17.97 -15.14 -4.49
C CYS A 195 19.07 -15.73 -3.60
N THR A 196 18.94 -15.69 -2.26
CA THR A 196 19.96 -16.22 -1.33
C THR A 196 19.63 -17.64 -0.84
N ILE A 197 18.40 -18.11 -1.06
CA ILE A 197 17.90 -19.42 -0.58
C ILE A 197 17.96 -20.51 -1.68
N ASN A 198 18.23 -20.13 -2.92
CA ASN A 198 18.52 -21.04 -4.05
C ASN A 198 20.03 -21.11 -4.31
#